data_AF-A0A0U3AGU2-F1
#
_entry.id   AF-A0A0U3AGU2-F1
#
_cell.length_a   1.000
_cell.length_b   1.000
_cell.length_c   1.000
_cell.angle_alpha   90.00
_cell.angle_beta   90.00
_cell.angle_gamma   90.00
#
_symmetry.space_group_name_H-M   'P 1'
#
loop_
_entity.id
_entity.type
_entity.pdbx_description
1 polymer ?
#
loop_
_entity_poly.entity_id
_entity_poly.type
_entity_poly.pdbx_seq_one_letter_code
_entity_poly.pdbx_strand_id
1 'polypeptide(L)' 'MTKILIVDDDRAFRLSTAALLRADGHEVDCVA' A
#
# COMPACT_ATOMS: atom_id res chain seq x y z
N MET A 1 14.13 -6.19 -0.80
CA MET A 1 12.71 -5.80 -0.87
C MET A 1 12.42 -4.89 0.30
N THR A 2 11.81 -3.73 0.04
CA THR A 2 11.41 -2.77 1.07
C THR A 2 9.99 -3.10 1.53
N LYS A 3 9.76 -3.03 2.84
CA LYS A 3 8.44 -3.19 3.46
C LYS A 3 7.80 -1.83 3.71
N ILE A 4 6.57 -1.65 3.26
CA ILE A 4 5.82 -0.38 3.34
C ILE A 4 4.48 -0.62 4.05
N LEU A 5 4.15 0.24 5.01
CA LEU A 5 2.84 0.27 5.65
C LEU A 5 2.10 1.54 5.23
N ILE A 6 0.89 1.39 4.69
CA ILE A 6 0.00 2.50 4.38
C ILE A 6 -1.06 2.60 5.48
N VAL A 7 -1.12 3.75 6.14
CA VAL A 7 -2.13 4.09 7.16
C VAL A 7 -2.92 5.28 6.66
N ASP A 8 -4.19 5.03 6.32
CA ASP A 8 -5.08 6.04 5.78
C ASP A 8 -6.54 5.56 5.92
N ASP A 9 -7.46 6.45 6.28
CA ASP A 9 -8.88 6.12 6.44
C ASP A 9 -9.61 6.02 5.09
N ASP A 10 -9.05 6.58 4.02
CA ASP A 10 -9.53 6.42 2.65
C ASP A 10 -9.14 5.03 2.10
N ARG A 11 -10.17 4.18 1.97
CA ARG A 11 -10.03 2.84 1.39
C ARG A 11 -9.56 2.87 -0.08
N ALA A 12 -10.05 3.81 -0.88
CA ALA A 12 -9.68 3.90 -2.30
C ALA A 12 -8.21 4.30 -2.45
N PHE A 13 -7.74 5.24 -1.63
CA PHE A 13 -6.33 5.63 -1.59
C PHE A 13 -5.44 4.45 -1.20
N ARG A 14 -5.75 3.74 -0.11
CA ARG A 14 -4.94 2.58 0.33
C ARG A 14 -4.83 1.49 -0.73
N LEU A 15 -5.95 1.11 -1.34
CA LEU A 15 -5.97 0.01 -2.30
C LEU A 15 -5.24 0.37 -3.60
N SER A 16 -5.46 1.57 -4.13
CA SER A 16 -4.81 2.02 -5.36
C SER A 16 -3.31 2.20 -5.19
N THR A 17 -2.88 2.82 -4.08
CA THR A 17 -1.46 3.02 -3.77
C THR A 17 -0.74 1.69 -3.51
N ALA A 18 -1.37 0.77 -2.75
CA ALA A 18 -0.79 -0.55 -2.51
C ALA A 18 -0.64 -1.36 -3.81
N ALA A 19 -1.57 -1.24 -4.76
CA ALA A 19 -1.45 -1.90 -6.05
C ALA A 19 -0.25 -1.39 -6.86
N LEU A 20 -0.05 -0.07 -6.90
CA LEU A 20 1.10 0.55 -7.57
C LEU A 20 2.43 0.11 -6.95
N LEU A 21 2.54 0.16 -5.63
CA LEU A 21 3.78 -0.19 -4.92
C LEU A 21 4.10 -1.69 -5.02
N ARG A 22 3.09 -2.57 -5.00
CA ARG A 22 3.30 -4.00 -5.24
C ARG A 22 3.76 -4.28 -6.68
N ALA A 23 3.24 -3.55 -7.66
CA ALA A 23 3.70 -3.65 -9.05
C ALA A 23 5.17 -3.22 -9.22
N ASP A 24 5.65 -2.31 -8.37
CA ASP A 24 7.06 -1.88 -8.29
C ASP A 24 7.95 -2.83 -7.47
N GLY A 25 7.39 -3.93 -6.94
CA GLY A 25 8.12 -4.98 -6.24
C GLY A 25 8.30 -4.77 -4.73
N HIS A 26 7.54 -3.85 -4.13
CA HIS A 26 7.54 -3.66 -2.67
C HIS A 26 6.56 -4.63 -1.98
N GLU A 27 6.91 -5.02 -0.76
CA GLU A 27 5.96 -5.66 0.14
C GLU A 27 5.14 -4.58 0.85
N VAL A 28 3.81 -4.67 0.79
CA VAL A 28 2.92 -3.60 1.24
C VAL A 28 1.79 -4.14 2.11
N ASP A 29 1.63 -3.55 3.30
CA ASP A 29 0.51 -3.74 4.21
C ASP A 29 -0.36 -2.48 4.29
N CYS A 30 -1.63 -2.65 4.67
CA CYS A 30 -2.59 -1.55 4.79
C CYS A 30 -3.35 -1.64 6.11
N VAL A 31 -3.44 -0.52 6.83
CA VAL A 31 -4.22 -0.36 8.07
C VAL A 31 -5.14 0.85 7.92
N ALA A 32 -6.32 0.77 8.53
CA ALA A 32 -7.27 1.88 8.64
C ALA A 32 -7.13 2.51 10.03
#